data_AF-A0A538FGI9-F1
#
_entry.id   AF-A0A538FGI9-F1
#
_cell.length_a   1.000
_cell.length_b   1.000
_cell.length_c   1.000
_cell.angle_alpha   90.00
_cell.angle_beta   90.00
_cell.angle_gamma   90.00
#
_symmetry.space_group_name_H-M   'P 1'
#
loop_
_entity.id
_entity.type
_entity.pdbx_description
1 polymer ?
#
loop_
_entity_poly.entity_id
_entity_poly.type
_entity_poly.pdbx_seq_one_letter_code
_entity_poly.pdbx_strand_id
1 'polypeptide(L)'
;MLVELDGERWRTIPLDVAARSGLEAGLELDRPRLRTLRRELRRGDALAAGAKALARRERSERELRDVLDRKGLGERDREEAVATLRRLGALDDTRFAHARAETLAERGLGDAAIAFRLERDG
;
A
#
# COMPACT_ATOMS: atom_id res chain seq x y z
N MET A 1 -6.32 -15.76 -9.78
CA MET A 1 -7.27 -16.33 -10.77
C MET A 1 -6.61 -16.29 -12.13
N LEU A 2 -6.54 -17.41 -12.85
CA LEU A 2 -6.09 -17.43 -14.24
C LEU A 2 -7.22 -16.92 -15.14
N VAL A 3 -6.91 -15.98 -16.02
CA VAL A 3 -7.84 -15.44 -17.03
C VAL A 3 -7.38 -15.88 -18.40
N GLU A 4 -8.33 -16.31 -19.22
CA GLU A 4 -8.15 -16.75 -20.60
C GLU A 4 -8.87 -15.77 -21.54
N LEU A 5 -8.29 -15.49 -22.71
CA LEU A 5 -8.90 -14.70 -23.79
C LEU A 5 -8.94 -15.57 -25.04
N ASP A 6 -10.10 -15.69 -25.65
CA ASP A 6 -10.31 -16.50 -26.86
C ASP A 6 -9.78 -17.94 -26.73
N GLY A 7 -9.88 -18.51 -25.52
CA GLY A 7 -9.40 -19.86 -25.18
C GLY A 7 -7.91 -19.96 -24.86
N GLU A 8 -7.16 -18.86 -24.94
CA GLU A 8 -5.74 -18.82 -24.62
C GLU A 8 -5.46 -18.22 -23.24
N ARG A 9 -4.50 -18.81 -22.52
CA ARG A 9 -4.06 -18.30 -21.22
C ARG A 9 -3.46 -16.91 -21.36
N TRP A 10 -4.13 -15.93 -20.77
CA TRP A 10 -3.70 -14.54 -20.88
C TRP A 10 -2.84 -14.11 -19.69
N ARG A 11 -3.39 -14.18 -18.47
CA ARG A 11 -2.66 -13.75 -17.26
C ARG A 11 -3.30 -14.22 -15.96
N THR A 12 -2.54 -14.16 -14.88
CA THR A 12 -3.10 -14.28 -13.53
C THR A 12 -3.50 -12.90 -13.00
N ILE A 13 -4.70 -12.82 -12.42
CA ILE A 13 -5.27 -11.62 -11.81
C ILE A 13 -5.64 -11.95 -10.35
N PRO A 14 -5.29 -11.09 -9.37
CA PRO A 14 -5.75 -11.24 -7.99
C PRO A 14 -7.28 -11.30 -7.92
N LEU A 15 -7.82 -12.11 -7.01
CA LEU A 15 -9.27 -12.37 -6.92
C LEU A 15 -10.05 -11.08 -6.60
N ASP A 16 -9.53 -10.28 -5.67
CA ASP A 16 -10.10 -8.99 -5.27
C ASP A 16 -10.13 -7.99 -6.43
N VAL A 17 -9.07 -7.98 -7.26
CA VAL A 17 -9.00 -7.14 -8.46
C VAL A 17 -10.04 -7.59 -9.49
N ALA A 18 -10.14 -8.90 -9.74
CA ALA A 18 -11.13 -9.44 -10.67
C ALA A 18 -12.56 -9.02 -10.27
N ALA A 19 -12.90 -9.18 -8.99
CA ALA A 19 -14.19 -8.77 -8.44
C ALA A 19 -14.45 -7.25 -8.58
N ARG A 20 -13.47 -6.40 -8.23
CA ARG A 20 -13.60 -4.94 -8.33
C ARG A 20 -13.69 -4.43 -9.76
N SER A 21 -13.04 -5.12 -10.70
CA SER A 21 -13.10 -4.79 -12.13
C SER A 21 -14.32 -5.36 -12.85
N GLY A 22 -15.15 -6.16 -12.18
CA GLY A 22 -16.32 -6.82 -12.78
C GLY A 22 -15.95 -7.88 -13.82
N LEU A 23 -14.79 -8.54 -13.67
CA LEU A 23 -14.40 -9.62 -14.57
C LEU A 23 -15.29 -10.84 -14.36
N GLU A 24 -15.91 -11.29 -15.43
CA GLU A 24 -16.74 -12.49 -15.50
C GLU A 24 -16.48 -13.25 -16.80
N ALA A 25 -16.80 -14.55 -16.82
CA ALA A 25 -16.62 -15.37 -18.01
C ALA A 25 -17.54 -14.88 -19.14
N GLY A 26 -17.00 -14.79 -20.36
CA GLY A 26 -17.72 -14.27 -21.53
C GLY A 26 -17.73 -12.75 -21.66
N LEU A 27 -17.09 -12.01 -20.74
CA LEU A 27 -16.95 -10.56 -20.84
C LEU A 27 -15.97 -10.19 -21.97
N GLU A 28 -16.42 -9.35 -22.91
CA GLU A 28 -15.54 -8.74 -23.90
C GLU A 28 -14.62 -7.69 -23.26
N LEU A 29 -13.30 -7.84 -23.36
CA LEU A 29 -12.33 -6.89 -22.83
C LEU A 29 -12.03 -5.75 -23.81
N ASP A 30 -12.98 -4.83 -23.92
CA ASP A 30 -12.80 -3.59 -24.67
C ASP A 30 -11.79 -2.62 -23.99
N ARG A 31 -11.43 -1.55 -24.71
CA ARG A 31 -10.48 -0.53 -24.20
C ARG A 31 -10.93 0.08 -22.85
N PRO A 32 -12.19 0.51 -22.66
CA PRO A 32 -12.70 0.94 -21.36
C PRO A 32 -12.46 -0.06 -20.23
N ARG A 33 -12.81 -1.33 -20.42
CA ARG A 33 -12.67 -2.38 -19.39
C ARG A 33 -11.21 -2.67 -19.08
N LEU A 34 -10.34 -2.72 -20.10
CA LEU A 34 -8.90 -2.86 -19.91
C LEU A 34 -8.31 -1.71 -19.08
N ARG A 35 -8.82 -0.48 -19.24
CA ARG A 35 -8.41 0.66 -18.41
C ARG A 35 -8.86 0.50 -16.96
N THR A 36 -10.10 0.07 -16.72
CA THR A 36 -10.61 -0.23 -15.38
C THR A 36 -9.79 -1.31 -14.70
N LEU A 37 -9.56 -2.44 -15.38
CA LEU A 37 -8.73 -3.52 -14.87
C LEU A 37 -7.31 -3.04 -14.54
N ARG A 38 -6.69 -2.25 -15.43
CA ARG A 38 -5.35 -1.70 -15.18
C ARG A 38 -5.30 -0.81 -13.95
N ARG A 39 -6.36 -0.02 -13.69
CA ARG A 39 -6.46 0.81 -12.49
C ARG A 39 -6.60 -0.04 -11.23
N GLU A 40 -7.49 -1.03 -11.24
CA GLU A 40 -7.67 -1.91 -10.07
C GLU A 40 -6.42 -2.74 -9.77
N LEU A 41 -5.68 -3.17 -10.79
CA LEU A 41 -4.38 -3.82 -10.62
C LEU A 41 -3.37 -2.91 -9.91
N ARG A 42 -3.21 -1.66 -10.35
CA ARG A 42 -2.27 -0.71 -9.71
C ARG A 42 -2.65 -0.43 -8.26
N ARG A 43 -3.94 -0.26 -7.99
CA ARG A 43 -4.46 -0.11 -6.63
C ARG A 43 -4.12 -1.32 -5.76
N GLY A 44 -4.36 -2.53 -6.27
CA GLY A 44 -4.02 -3.78 -5.59
C GLY A 44 -2.52 -3.91 -5.32
N ASP A 45 -1.68 -3.58 -6.31
CA ASP A 45 -0.22 -3.60 -6.20
C ASP A 45 0.28 -2.62 -5.14
N ALA A 46 -0.28 -1.40 -5.09
CA ALA A 46 0.06 -0.40 -4.08
C ALA A 46 -0.32 -0.86 -2.67
N LEU A 47 -1.52 -1.40 -2.48
CA LEU A 47 -1.98 -1.93 -1.20
C LEU A 47 -1.12 -3.11 -0.74
N ALA A 48 -0.81 -4.05 -1.64
CA ALA A 48 0.05 -5.21 -1.34
C ALA A 48 1.48 -4.78 -1.01
N ALA A 49 2.03 -3.79 -1.74
CA ALA A 49 3.34 -3.24 -1.45
C ALA A 49 3.40 -2.56 -0.08
N GLY A 50 2.36 -1.82 0.30
CA GLY A 50 2.27 -1.16 1.60
C GLY A 50 2.12 -2.15 2.74
N ALA A 51 1.23 -3.13 2.61
CA ALA A 51 1.08 -4.21 3.59
C ALA A 51 2.40 -4.97 3.80
N LYS A 52 3.11 -5.30 2.72
CA LYS A 52 4.43 -5.96 2.79
C LYS A 52 5.52 -5.06 3.41
N ALA A 53 5.39 -3.75 3.33
CA ALA A 53 6.32 -2.83 3.98
C ALA A 53 6.11 -2.77 5.49
N LEU A 54 4.84 -2.72 5.93
CA LEU A 54 4.43 -2.71 7.34
C LEU A 54 4.65 -4.06 8.04
N ALA A 55 4.46 -5.16 7.32
CA ALA A 55 4.72 -6.50 7.86
C ALA A 55 6.21 -6.74 8.22
N ARG A 56 7.14 -5.93 7.67
CA ARG A 56 8.58 -6.07 7.96
C ARG A 56 9.03 -5.24 9.15
N ARG A 57 8.45 -4.06 9.33
CA ARG A 57 8.70 -3.16 10.46
C ARG A 57 7.59 -2.13 10.54
N GLU A 58 7.37 -1.60 11.73
CA GLU A 58 6.54 -0.41 11.91
C GLU A 58 7.14 0.80 11.20
N ARG A 59 6.26 1.67 10.68
CA ARG A 59 6.60 2.83 9.86
C ARG A 59 5.60 3.94 10.12
N SER A 60 6.05 5.19 10.04
CA SER A 60 5.15 6.33 9.90
C SER A 60 4.46 6.33 8.54
N GLU A 61 3.39 7.10 8.44
CA GLU A 61 2.65 7.37 7.20
C GLU A 61 3.58 7.96 6.14
N ARG A 62 4.46 8.89 6.56
CA ARG A 62 5.49 9.48 5.70
C ARG A 62 6.47 8.45 5.18
N GLU A 63 7.05 7.62 6.06
CA GLU A 63 7.97 6.57 5.62
C GLU A 63 7.29 5.59 4.64
N LEU A 64 6.02 5.28 4.87
CA LEU A 64 5.26 4.39 3.98
C LEU A 64 5.09 5.02 2.60
N ARG A 65 4.73 6.32 2.52
CA ARG A 65 4.66 7.05 1.25
C ARG A 65 6.00 7.00 0.50
N ASP A 66 7.10 7.27 1.19
CA ASP A 66 8.45 7.25 0.60
C ASP A 66 8.85 5.85 0.10
N VAL A 67 8.40 4.80 0.78
CA VAL A 67 8.61 3.41 0.32
C VAL A 67 7.81 3.13 -0.96
N LEU A 68 6.56 3.59 -1.04
CA LEU A 68 5.71 3.38 -2.20
C LEU A 68 6.15 4.24 -3.40
N ASP A 69 6.60 5.47 -3.15
CA ASP A 69 7.14 6.36 -4.19
C ASP A 69 8.42 5.79 -4.82
N ARG A 70 9.36 5.30 -4.00
CA ARG A 70 10.57 4.61 -4.49
C ARG A 70 10.28 3.35 -5.30
N LYS A 71 9.08 2.78 -5.21
CA LYS A 71 8.62 1.66 -6.04
C LYS A 71 8.02 2.11 -7.38
N GLY A 72 7.96 3.41 -7.65
CA GLY A 72 7.40 3.99 -8.88
C GLY A 72 5.86 3.95 -8.93
N LEU A 73 5.19 3.75 -7.80
CA LEU A 73 3.73 3.76 -7.73
C LEU A 73 3.23 5.20 -7.85
N GLY A 74 2.19 5.45 -8.66
CA GLY A 74 1.66 6.79 -8.84
C GLY A 74 0.98 7.36 -7.59
N GLU A 75 1.05 8.68 -7.40
CA GLU A 75 0.56 9.38 -6.21
C GLU A 75 -0.84 8.96 -5.76
N ARG A 76 -1.80 8.93 -6.69
CA ARG A 76 -3.17 8.50 -6.41
C ARG A 76 -3.24 7.09 -5.81
N ASP A 77 -2.50 6.14 -6.38
CA ASP A 77 -2.52 4.75 -5.93
C ASP A 77 -1.83 4.62 -4.55
N ARG A 78 -0.80 5.44 -4.28
CA ARG A 78 -0.12 5.52 -2.97
C ARG A 78 -1.06 6.05 -1.90
N GLU A 79 -1.73 7.17 -2.13
CA GLU A 79 -2.64 7.77 -1.14
C GLU A 79 -3.85 6.86 -0.86
N GLU A 80 -4.37 6.19 -1.88
CA GLU A 80 -5.47 5.22 -1.69
C GLU A 80 -5.03 4.01 -0.87
N ALA A 81 -3.80 3.53 -1.06
CA ALA A 81 -3.21 2.46 -0.25
C ALA A 81 -2.98 2.89 1.20
N VAL A 82 -2.38 4.07 1.42
CA VAL A 82 -2.15 4.67 2.75
C VAL A 82 -3.47 4.83 3.50
N ALA A 83 -4.47 5.45 2.88
CA ALA A 83 -5.78 5.64 3.49
C ALA A 83 -6.46 4.30 3.84
N THR A 84 -6.31 3.29 2.98
CA THR A 84 -6.85 1.94 3.24
C THR A 84 -6.15 1.27 4.41
N LEU A 85 -4.82 1.30 4.47
CA LEU A 85 -4.04 0.68 5.54
C LEU A 85 -4.27 1.37 6.89
N ARG A 86 -4.41 2.70 6.90
CA ARG A 86 -4.80 3.46 8.09
C ARG A 86 -6.19 3.09 8.58
N ARG A 87 -7.18 3.05 7.68
CA ARG A 87 -8.56 2.65 8.03
C ARG A 87 -8.63 1.25 8.62
N LEU A 88 -7.76 0.35 8.19
CA LEU A 88 -7.66 -1.03 8.69
C LEU A 88 -6.82 -1.14 9.98
N GLY A 89 -6.28 -0.04 10.51
CA GLY A 89 -5.42 -0.03 11.71
C GLY A 89 -4.01 -0.61 11.50
N ALA A 90 -3.63 -0.91 10.25
CA ALA A 90 -2.29 -1.40 9.93
C ALA A 90 -1.25 -0.27 10.01
N LEU A 91 -1.65 0.96 9.72
CA LEU A 91 -0.83 2.16 9.80
C LEU A 91 -1.35 3.09 10.89
N ASP A 92 -0.49 3.47 11.82
CA ASP A 92 -0.81 4.29 12.99
C ASP A 92 0.44 5.07 13.45
N ASP A 93 0.45 6.38 13.20
CA ASP A 93 1.59 7.25 13.55
C ASP A 93 1.72 7.47 15.06
N THR A 94 0.62 7.35 15.82
CA THR A 94 0.68 7.45 17.28
C THR A 94 1.39 6.22 17.84
N ARG A 95 0.99 5.02 17.38
CA ARG A 95 1.67 3.76 17.76
C ARG A 95 3.14 3.77 17.35
N PHE A 96 3.44 4.21 16.13
CA PHE A 96 4.81 4.40 15.67
C PHE A 96 5.61 5.35 16.57
N ALA A 97 5.06 6.52 16.90
CA ALA A 97 5.74 7.53 17.71
C ALA A 97 6.07 7.01 19.10
N HIS A 98 5.15 6.26 19.74
CA HIS A 98 5.41 5.66 21.04
C HIS A 98 6.54 4.62 20.99
N ALA A 99 6.47 3.65 20.07
CA ALA A 99 7.51 2.62 19.94
C ALA A 99 8.88 3.23 19.60
N ARG A 100 8.88 4.28 18.77
CA ARG A 100 10.08 5.02 18.39
C ARG A 100 10.66 5.81 19.57
N ALA A 101 9.83 6.49 20.35
CA ALA A 101 10.25 7.23 21.53
C ALA A 101 10.90 6.32 22.58
N GLU A 102 10.28 5.16 22.84
CA GLU A 102 10.82 4.15 23.75
C GLU A 102 12.22 3.68 23.31
N THR A 103 12.36 3.29 22.04
CA THR A 103 13.66 2.89 21.46
C THR A 103 14.72 4.01 21.56
N LEU A 104 14.32 5.28 21.46
CA LEU A 104 15.26 6.40 21.55
C LEU A 104 15.63 6.69 23.02
N ALA A 105 14.69 6.59 23.94
CA ALA A 105 14.92 6.74 25.38
C ALA A 105 15.87 5.66 25.91
N GLU A 106 15.68 4.39 25.49
CA GLU A 106 16.61 3.28 25.80
C GLU A 106 18.04 3.56 25.33
N ARG A 107 18.21 4.37 24.28
CA ARG A 107 19.51 4.81 23.76
C ARG A 107 20.07 6.04 24.49
N GLY A 108 19.42 6.47 25.57
CA GLY A 108 19.85 7.59 26.43
C GLY A 108 19.50 8.97 25.89
N LEU A 109 18.56 9.08 24.94
CA LEU A 109 18.11 10.39 24.48
C LEU A 109 17.13 11.02 25.47
N GLY A 110 17.29 12.32 25.72
CA GLY A 110 16.30 13.11 26.46
C GLY A 110 15.13 13.57 25.59
N ASP A 111 14.04 13.96 26.24
CA ASP A 111 12.73 14.26 25.63
C ASP A 111 12.80 15.25 24.45
N ALA A 112 13.59 16.32 24.58
CA ALA A 112 13.73 17.31 23.51
C ALA A 112 14.37 16.71 22.23
N ALA A 113 15.35 15.83 22.39
CA ALA A 113 15.99 15.15 21.26
C ALA A 113 15.07 14.07 20.66
N ILE A 114 14.24 13.43 21.47
CA ILE A 114 13.21 12.48 21.01
C ILE A 114 12.14 13.23 20.20
N ALA A 115 11.57 14.30 20.74
CA ALA A 115 10.56 15.10 20.06
C ALA A 115 11.04 15.61 18.69
N PHE A 116 12.27 16.15 18.64
CA PHE A 116 12.89 16.59 17.39
C PHE A 116 13.06 15.44 16.37
N ARG A 117 13.38 14.22 16.82
CA ARG A 117 13.50 13.07 15.93
C ARG A 117 12.16 12.57 15.42
N LEU A 118 11.13 12.54 16.27
CA LEU A 118 9.78 12.15 15.87
C LEU A 118 9.23 13.09 14.80
N GLU A 119 9.38 14.40 14.98
CA GLU A 119 8.98 15.40 13.98
C GLU A 119 9.68 15.19 12.62
N ARG A 120 10.93 14.70 12.62
CA ARG A 120 11.66 14.38 11.40
C ARG A 120 11.25 13.04 10.77
N ASP A 121 10.79 12.08 11.57
CA ASP A 121 10.36 10.76 11.12
C ASP A 121 8.91 10.79 10.58
N GLY A 122 8.16 11.86 10.87
CA GLY A 122 6.79 12.08 10.41
C GLY A 122 5.79 11.80 11.52
#